data_AF-A0A814S090-F1
#
_entry.id   AF-A0A814S090-F1
#
_cell.length_a   1.000
_cell.length_b   1.000
_cell.length_c   1.000
_cell.angle_alpha   90.00
_cell.angle_beta   90.00
_cell.angle_gamma   90.00
#
_symmetry.space_group_name_H-M   'P 1'
#
loop_
_entity.id
_entity.type
_entity.pdbx_description
1 polymer ?
#
loop_
_entity_poly.entity_id
_entity_poly.type
_entity_poly.pdbx_seq_one_letter_code
_entity_poly.pdbx_strand_id
1 'polypeptide(L)'
;MTLQRTQKLFKLPETTHIKGFREMNDRDVPQAWKLLTQYLRKFELAPVFSEHEFEYLCSNRSNIVSSYVVENDGEVTDFISYYHLSSTIMNHPQYKTLNAGYLYYHAACKTPLVDLVTDCLVSAHNTGFDVFNALDLMDNKEFLEKLKFGAGDGNLQYYIYNWKCPQMDAEKVALLLHSPIETYDNRSDDFCHLSVRCPALSSLSQYDRDSRNRRFTVDTFLAMHGPPGPSGIQGPSGEPGQRGPVGLQGEPGLSKEYPPLVAFIAYLQKMLSIETNKSEVIIFEKFGFNEGNGYNTTTGTFTAPYTGIYKFSITIMAQMDSIATVRIVHNNLKILGMIRCDCRRRFSHVRGSVYVNLEENDTILIEALGDLSDPVHSSPRNNIYGYTYTHFSGSLLYLTKPTVNYFL
;
A
#
# COMPACT_ATOMS: atom_id res chain seq x y z
N MET A 1 -10.88 -20.86 -24.63
CA MET A 1 -10.63 -22.04 -23.78
C MET A 1 -11.96 -22.44 -23.13
N THR A 2 -12.34 -23.72 -23.06
CA THR A 2 -13.61 -24.14 -22.42
C THR A 2 -13.40 -24.39 -20.92
N LEU A 3 -14.47 -24.31 -20.10
CA LEU A 3 -14.37 -24.51 -18.64
C LEU A 3 -13.68 -25.83 -18.26
N GLN A 4 -14.07 -26.94 -18.88
CA GLN A 4 -13.45 -28.25 -18.63
C GLN A 4 -11.97 -28.28 -19.00
N ARG A 5 -11.57 -27.61 -20.10
CA ARG A 5 -10.16 -27.49 -20.49
C ARG A 5 -9.39 -26.62 -19.49
N THR A 6 -10.00 -25.54 -18.99
CA THR A 6 -9.42 -24.67 -17.96
C THR A 6 -9.22 -25.43 -16.65
N GLN A 7 -10.24 -26.15 -16.17
CA GLN A 7 -10.14 -26.99 -14.97
C GLN A 7 -9.04 -28.04 -15.09
N LYS A 8 -8.95 -28.71 -16.24
CA LYS A 8 -7.88 -29.68 -16.49
C LYS A 8 -6.49 -29.02 -16.56
N LEU A 9 -6.41 -27.81 -17.12
CA LEU A 9 -5.15 -27.08 -17.24
C LEU A 9 -4.60 -26.63 -15.88
N PHE A 10 -5.47 -26.18 -14.97
CA PHE A 10 -5.09 -25.67 -13.64
C PHE A 10 -5.24 -26.70 -12.51
N LYS A 11 -5.54 -27.97 -12.82
CA LYS A 11 -5.65 -29.02 -11.82
C LYS A 11 -4.31 -29.24 -11.12
N LEU A 12 -4.33 -29.17 -9.79
CA LEU A 12 -3.20 -29.50 -8.91
C LEU A 12 -3.30 -30.96 -8.41
N PRO A 13 -2.19 -31.55 -7.95
CA PRO A 13 -2.20 -32.79 -7.19
C PRO A 13 -3.06 -32.71 -5.92
N GLU A 14 -3.54 -33.84 -5.42
CA GLU A 14 -4.33 -33.91 -4.18
C GLU A 14 -3.46 -33.85 -2.93
N THR A 15 -2.21 -34.31 -3.02
CA THR A 15 -1.26 -34.37 -1.90
C THR A 15 0.07 -33.73 -2.29
N THR A 16 0.76 -33.17 -1.29
CA THR A 16 2.13 -32.69 -1.43
C THR A 16 3.08 -33.86 -1.74
N HIS A 17 4.17 -33.59 -2.45
CA HIS A 17 5.11 -34.62 -2.93
C HIS A 17 6.49 -34.56 -2.27
N ILE A 18 6.87 -33.41 -1.71
CA ILE A 18 8.15 -33.24 -1.01
C ILE A 18 8.07 -33.96 0.33
N LYS A 19 8.98 -34.92 0.53
CA LYS A 19 9.11 -35.62 1.80
C LYS A 19 9.54 -34.63 2.89
N GLY A 20 8.82 -34.61 4.00
CA GLY A 20 9.11 -33.71 5.12
C GLY A 20 8.47 -32.33 5.00
N PHE A 21 7.70 -32.07 3.93
CA PHE A 21 6.90 -30.84 3.82
C PHE A 21 5.75 -30.86 4.83
N ARG A 22 5.73 -29.90 5.75
CA ARG A 22 4.72 -29.76 6.80
C ARG A 22 4.57 -28.31 7.23
N GLU A 23 3.49 -28.02 7.97
CA GLU A 23 3.32 -26.70 8.61
C GLU A 23 4.51 -26.40 9.55
N MET A 24 4.87 -25.12 9.61
CA MET A 24 5.88 -24.61 10.53
C MET A 24 5.32 -24.48 11.94
N ASN A 25 6.08 -24.92 12.94
CA ASN A 25 5.75 -24.83 14.35
C ASN A 25 6.79 -23.96 15.08
N ASP A 26 6.52 -23.56 16.32
CA ASP A 26 7.39 -22.67 17.11
C ASP A 26 8.85 -23.15 17.22
N ARG A 27 9.07 -24.47 17.27
CA ARG A 27 10.41 -25.08 17.32
C ARG A 27 11.26 -24.85 16.06
N ASP A 28 10.60 -24.59 14.94
CA ASP A 28 11.24 -24.43 13.63
C ASP A 28 11.66 -22.97 13.37
N VAL A 29 11.05 -22.02 14.09
CA VAL A 29 11.24 -20.57 13.94
C VAL A 29 12.73 -20.18 13.90
N PRO A 30 13.61 -20.66 14.81
CA PRO A 30 15.01 -20.25 14.79
C PRO A 30 15.77 -20.76 13.54
N GLN A 31 15.39 -21.93 13.00
CA GLN A 31 16.03 -22.49 11.80
C GLN A 31 15.50 -21.81 10.54
N ALA A 32 14.18 -21.64 10.44
CA ALA A 32 13.54 -20.97 9.32
C ALA A 32 13.98 -19.49 9.20
N TRP A 33 14.08 -18.77 10.32
CA TRP A 33 14.61 -17.41 10.37
C TRP A 33 16.05 -17.32 9.82
N LYS A 34 16.92 -18.27 10.21
CA LYS A 34 18.31 -18.32 9.71
C LYS A 34 18.37 -18.56 8.22
N LEU A 35 17.58 -19.51 7.70
CA LEU A 35 17.50 -19.79 6.27
C LEU A 35 17.04 -18.56 5.49
N LEU A 36 15.93 -17.94 5.92
CA LEU A 36 15.39 -16.77 5.25
C LEU A 36 16.38 -15.61 5.30
N THR A 37 16.97 -15.32 6.47
CA THR A 37 17.96 -14.24 6.61
C THR A 37 19.18 -14.46 5.74
N GLN A 38 19.63 -15.70 5.56
CA GLN A 38 20.73 -16.03 4.65
C GLN A 38 20.32 -15.86 3.18
N TYR A 39 19.12 -16.30 2.81
CA TYR A 39 18.56 -16.15 1.47
C TYR A 39 18.41 -14.68 1.08
N LEU A 40 17.84 -13.86 1.97
CA LEU A 40 17.57 -12.43 1.72
C LEU A 40 18.84 -11.60 1.48
N ARG A 41 20.02 -12.07 1.92
CA ARG A 41 21.30 -11.37 1.69
C ARG A 41 21.72 -11.30 0.23
N LYS A 42 21.11 -12.10 -0.66
CA LYS A 42 21.37 -12.09 -2.10
C LYS A 42 20.85 -10.82 -2.78
N PHE A 43 19.84 -10.17 -2.20
CA PHE A 43 19.10 -9.08 -2.82
C PHE A 43 19.64 -7.70 -2.41
N GLU A 44 19.47 -6.72 -3.29
CA GLU A 44 19.95 -5.35 -3.08
C GLU A 44 19.02 -4.59 -2.12
N LEU A 45 17.70 -4.78 -2.24
CA LEU A 45 16.69 -4.21 -1.35
C LEU A 45 15.99 -5.33 -0.58
N ALA A 46 16.30 -5.49 0.70
CA ALA A 46 15.73 -6.57 1.52
C ALA A 46 15.54 -6.15 2.98
N PRO A 47 14.51 -6.68 3.66
CA PRO A 47 14.37 -6.50 5.10
C PRO A 47 15.45 -7.29 5.86
N VAL A 48 15.79 -6.81 7.04
CA VAL A 48 16.69 -7.45 8.00
C VAL A 48 15.88 -7.77 9.24
N PHE A 49 15.36 -8.99 9.31
CA PHE A 49 14.55 -9.44 10.42
C PHE A 49 15.40 -9.87 11.62
N SER A 50 15.01 -9.43 12.81
CA SER A 50 15.26 -10.17 14.04
C SER A 50 14.45 -11.47 14.06
N GLU A 51 14.85 -12.40 14.94
CA GLU A 51 14.11 -13.66 15.13
C GLU A 51 12.66 -13.39 15.56
N HIS A 52 12.46 -12.40 16.45
CA HIS A 52 11.14 -11.98 16.92
C HIS A 52 10.25 -11.41 15.80
N GLU A 53 10.79 -10.54 14.94
CA GLU A 53 10.04 -10.01 13.79
C GLU A 53 9.68 -11.11 12.79
N PHE A 54 10.59 -12.06 12.56
CA PHE A 54 10.31 -13.22 11.72
C PHE A 54 9.19 -14.08 12.31
N GLU A 55 9.27 -14.41 13.61
CA GLU A 55 8.22 -15.14 14.31
C GLU A 55 6.87 -14.42 14.20
N TYR A 56 6.87 -13.11 14.44
CA TYR A 56 5.65 -12.32 14.37
C TYR A 56 5.00 -12.33 12.97
N LEU A 57 5.81 -12.25 11.91
CA LEU A 57 5.32 -12.15 10.53
C LEU A 57 5.04 -13.51 9.88
N CYS A 58 5.79 -14.55 10.25
CA CYS A 58 5.79 -15.83 9.56
C CYS A 58 5.21 -16.99 10.37
N SER A 59 4.97 -16.87 11.68
CA SER A 59 4.33 -17.95 12.43
C SER A 59 2.87 -18.14 12.00
N ASN A 60 2.44 -19.40 11.88
CA ASN A 60 1.11 -19.77 11.42
C ASN A 60 0.01 -19.09 12.24
N ARG A 61 -0.83 -18.29 11.58
CA ARG A 61 -2.00 -17.63 12.18
C ARG A 61 -3.20 -17.82 11.27
N SER A 62 -4.25 -18.42 11.82
CA SER A 62 -5.49 -18.71 11.08
C SER A 62 -6.04 -17.45 10.42
N ASN A 63 -6.40 -17.56 9.13
CA ASN A 63 -6.89 -16.47 8.29
C ASN A 63 -5.93 -15.28 8.09
N ILE A 64 -4.65 -15.42 8.44
CA ILE A 64 -3.65 -14.34 8.35
C ILE A 64 -2.43 -14.80 7.55
N VAL A 65 -1.72 -15.81 8.03
CA VAL A 65 -0.50 -16.31 7.39
C VAL A 65 -0.38 -17.82 7.57
N SER A 66 0.03 -18.48 6.49
CA SER A 66 0.35 -19.90 6.48
C SER A 66 1.79 -20.11 6.04
N SER A 67 2.54 -20.88 6.82
CA SER A 67 3.96 -21.13 6.66
C SER A 67 4.26 -22.61 6.79
N TYR A 68 5.15 -23.07 5.92
CA TYR A 68 5.55 -24.46 5.77
C TYR A 68 7.06 -24.56 5.74
N VAL A 69 7.54 -25.69 6.22
CA VAL A 69 8.96 -26.07 6.23
C VAL A 69 9.14 -27.43 5.60
N VAL A 70 10.31 -27.67 5.04
CA VAL A 70 10.78 -29.01 4.68
C VAL A 70 11.77 -29.46 5.74
N GLU A 71 11.42 -30.52 6.48
CA GLU A 71 12.28 -31.11 7.51
C GLU A 71 12.92 -32.42 7.00
N ASN A 72 14.24 -32.48 7.07
CA ASN A 72 15.01 -33.68 6.79
C ASN A 72 15.91 -34.00 8.00
N ASP A 73 15.72 -35.18 8.60
CA ASP A 73 16.50 -35.67 9.74
C ASP A 73 16.60 -34.70 10.93
N GLY A 74 15.50 -33.97 11.22
CA GLY A 74 15.43 -33.00 12.31
C GLY A 74 15.93 -31.59 11.96
N GLU A 75 16.46 -31.39 10.76
CA GLU A 75 16.89 -30.09 10.25
C GLU A 75 15.89 -29.51 9.27
N VAL A 76 15.53 -28.23 9.46
CA VAL A 76 14.75 -27.49 8.47
C VAL A 76 15.66 -27.11 7.32
N THR A 77 15.30 -27.51 6.10
CA THR A 77 16.12 -27.29 4.90
C THR A 77 15.57 -26.22 3.99
N ASP A 78 14.25 -26.03 3.99
CA ASP A 78 13.56 -25.07 3.13
C ASP A 78 12.38 -24.45 3.90
N PHE A 79 12.01 -23.21 3.55
CA PHE A 79 10.92 -22.46 4.17
C PHE A 79 10.07 -21.77 3.09
N ILE A 80 8.75 -21.74 3.25
CA ILE A 80 7.83 -20.99 2.38
C ILE A 80 6.61 -20.52 3.15
N SER A 81 6.12 -19.32 2.84
CA SER A 81 4.96 -18.72 3.48
C SER A 81 4.06 -17.97 2.49
N TYR A 82 2.78 -17.84 2.83
CA TYR A 82 1.82 -16.99 2.13
C TYR A 82 0.84 -16.36 3.12
N TYR A 83 0.42 -15.13 2.84
CA TYR A 83 -0.59 -14.44 3.64
C TYR A 83 -1.96 -14.49 2.97
N HIS A 84 -3.00 -14.34 3.78
CA HIS A 84 -4.38 -14.51 3.39
C HIS A 84 -4.99 -13.14 3.15
N LEU A 85 -5.62 -12.93 1.99
CA LEU A 85 -6.35 -11.70 1.70
C LEU A 85 -7.67 -12.03 1.01
N SER A 86 -8.75 -11.86 1.76
CA SER A 86 -10.11 -12.08 1.25
C SER A 86 -10.65 -10.79 0.63
N SER A 87 -11.13 -10.86 -0.61
CA SER A 87 -11.75 -9.74 -1.31
C SER A 87 -13.26 -9.93 -1.42
N THR A 88 -14.04 -8.85 -1.27
CA THR A 88 -15.49 -8.90 -1.49
C THR A 88 -15.79 -8.92 -2.98
N ILE A 89 -16.60 -9.89 -3.42
CA ILE A 89 -17.09 -9.96 -4.80
C ILE A 89 -18.34 -9.10 -4.92
N MET A 90 -18.27 -8.05 -5.73
CA MET A 90 -19.38 -7.12 -5.94
C MET A 90 -20.38 -7.69 -6.93
N ASN A 91 -21.68 -7.58 -6.60
CA ASN A 91 -22.80 -7.84 -7.51
C ASN A 91 -22.87 -9.26 -8.13
N HIS A 92 -22.31 -10.28 -7.47
CA HIS A 92 -22.42 -11.67 -7.92
C HIS A 92 -23.51 -12.44 -7.16
N PRO A 93 -24.40 -13.20 -7.83
CA PRO A 93 -25.59 -13.78 -7.20
C PRO A 93 -25.29 -14.92 -6.22
N GLN A 94 -24.18 -15.64 -6.40
CA GLN A 94 -23.83 -16.84 -5.62
C GLN A 94 -22.62 -16.63 -4.69
N TYR A 95 -21.47 -16.25 -5.25
CA TYR A 95 -20.23 -16.00 -4.50
C TYR A 95 -20.15 -14.56 -3.97
N LYS A 96 -19.73 -14.41 -2.72
CA LYS A 96 -19.60 -13.09 -2.04
C LYS A 96 -18.16 -12.71 -1.70
N THR A 97 -17.28 -13.70 -1.63
CA THR A 97 -15.89 -13.53 -1.21
C THR A 97 -14.99 -14.31 -2.17
N LEU A 98 -13.84 -13.72 -2.48
CA LEU A 98 -12.73 -14.36 -3.18
C LEU A 98 -11.59 -14.52 -2.18
N ASN A 99 -11.24 -15.76 -1.85
CA ASN A 99 -10.14 -16.08 -0.93
C ASN A 99 -8.84 -16.15 -1.74
N ALA A 100 -7.98 -15.14 -1.60
CA ALA A 100 -6.70 -15.10 -2.29
C ALA A 100 -5.54 -15.34 -1.33
N GLY A 101 -4.65 -16.27 -1.71
CA GLY A 101 -3.36 -16.48 -1.05
C GLY A 101 -2.30 -15.65 -1.77
N TYR A 102 -1.45 -14.95 -1.03
CA TYR A 102 -0.36 -14.16 -1.62
C TYR A 102 0.97 -14.70 -1.13
N LEU A 103 1.82 -15.14 -2.06
CA LEU A 103 3.16 -15.60 -1.75
C LEU A 103 3.91 -14.52 -0.97
N TYR A 104 4.39 -14.89 0.20
CA TYR A 104 5.15 -14.02 1.09
C TYR A 104 6.63 -14.35 0.94
N TYR A 105 7.32 -14.72 2.02
CA TYR A 105 8.73 -15.09 1.97
C TYR A 105 8.93 -16.59 1.74
N HIS A 106 10.02 -16.93 1.04
CA HIS A 106 10.50 -18.29 0.89
C HIS A 106 12.02 -18.32 0.91
N ALA A 107 12.58 -19.50 1.18
CA ALA A 107 13.99 -19.81 1.11
C ALA A 107 14.15 -21.28 0.70
N ALA A 108 14.27 -21.52 -0.59
CA ALA A 108 14.60 -22.83 -1.16
C ALA A 108 16.13 -23.02 -1.18
N CYS A 109 16.64 -24.01 -0.45
CA CYS A 109 18.07 -24.31 -0.33
C CYS A 109 18.44 -25.71 -0.80
N LYS A 110 17.63 -26.73 -0.50
CA LYS A 110 17.86 -28.11 -0.94
C LYS A 110 16.85 -28.56 -1.99
N THR A 111 15.63 -28.03 -1.93
CA THR A 111 14.55 -28.40 -2.85
C THR A 111 14.49 -27.41 -4.03
N PRO A 112 14.24 -27.85 -5.28
CA PRO A 112 14.00 -26.93 -6.39
C PRO A 112 12.83 -25.99 -6.07
N LEU A 113 12.98 -24.69 -6.36
CA LEU A 113 11.98 -23.68 -6.01
C LEU A 113 10.60 -23.97 -6.62
N VAL A 114 10.58 -24.49 -7.85
CA VAL A 114 9.36 -24.88 -8.56
C VAL A 114 8.58 -25.95 -7.77
N ASP A 115 9.27 -26.93 -7.20
CA ASP A 115 8.66 -28.03 -6.45
C ASP A 115 8.13 -27.52 -5.10
N LEU A 116 8.91 -26.67 -4.42
CA LEU A 116 8.51 -26.04 -3.15
C LEU A 116 7.25 -25.19 -3.30
N VAL A 117 7.18 -24.38 -4.36
CA VAL A 117 5.99 -23.57 -4.66
C VAL A 117 4.82 -24.44 -5.11
N THR A 118 5.07 -25.54 -5.82
CA THR A 118 4.01 -26.49 -6.21
C THR A 118 3.31 -27.08 -4.98
N ASP A 119 4.06 -27.53 -3.98
CA ASP A 119 3.46 -28.07 -2.75
C ASP A 119 2.76 -26.98 -1.92
N CYS A 120 3.28 -25.76 -1.93
CA CYS A 120 2.60 -24.61 -1.33
C CYS A 120 1.24 -24.34 -2.00
N LEU A 121 1.16 -24.40 -3.34
CA LEU A 121 -0.10 -24.27 -4.08
C LEU A 121 -1.08 -25.40 -3.77
N VAL A 122 -0.60 -26.64 -3.65
CA VAL A 122 -1.43 -27.79 -3.26
C VAL A 122 -2.01 -27.57 -1.87
N SER A 123 -1.19 -27.12 -0.90
CA SER A 123 -1.65 -26.79 0.45
C SER A 123 -2.69 -25.67 0.46
N ALA A 124 -2.46 -24.58 -0.29
CA ALA A 124 -3.43 -23.47 -0.38
C ALA A 124 -4.75 -23.90 -1.05
N HIS A 125 -4.69 -24.70 -2.11
CA HIS A 125 -5.89 -25.23 -2.74
C HIS A 125 -6.70 -26.12 -1.78
N ASN A 126 -6.02 -26.99 -1.04
CA ASN A 126 -6.65 -27.90 -0.08
C ASN A 126 -7.27 -27.17 1.12
N THR A 127 -6.81 -25.96 1.44
CA THR A 127 -7.39 -25.10 2.48
C THR A 127 -8.48 -24.16 1.96
N GLY A 128 -8.85 -24.23 0.68
CA GLY A 128 -9.99 -23.51 0.11
C GLY A 128 -9.68 -22.13 -0.43
N PHE A 129 -8.44 -21.88 -0.86
CA PHE A 129 -8.10 -20.68 -1.62
C PHE A 129 -8.53 -20.78 -3.09
N ASP A 130 -9.12 -19.71 -3.60
CA ASP A 130 -9.66 -19.64 -4.97
C ASP A 130 -8.57 -19.25 -5.98
N VAL A 131 -7.60 -18.43 -5.55
CA VAL A 131 -6.52 -17.91 -6.38
C VAL A 131 -5.25 -17.73 -5.55
N PHE A 132 -4.10 -17.90 -6.19
CA PHE A 132 -2.80 -17.69 -5.57
C PHE A 132 -2.01 -16.65 -6.35
N ASN A 133 -1.61 -15.58 -5.68
CA ASN A 133 -0.93 -14.42 -6.25
C ASN A 133 0.55 -14.42 -5.85
N ALA A 134 1.41 -13.98 -6.75
CA ALA A 134 2.82 -13.78 -6.49
C ALA A 134 3.31 -12.57 -7.28
N LEU A 135 4.27 -11.83 -6.71
CA LEU A 135 4.98 -10.77 -7.42
C LEU A 135 6.19 -11.36 -8.17
N ASP A 136 6.70 -10.65 -9.17
CA ASP A 136 7.90 -11.01 -9.93
C ASP A 136 9.22 -10.62 -9.23
N LEU A 137 9.14 -10.45 -7.91
CA LEU A 137 10.26 -10.16 -7.01
C LEU A 137 11.10 -11.40 -6.73
N MET A 138 12.29 -11.21 -6.15
CA MET A 138 13.19 -12.29 -5.76
C MET A 138 13.47 -13.27 -6.92
N ASP A 139 13.59 -14.56 -6.64
CA ASP A 139 13.78 -15.60 -7.65
C ASP A 139 12.44 -16.08 -8.26
N ASN A 140 11.32 -15.36 -8.07
CA ASN A 140 9.99 -15.89 -8.39
C ASN A 140 9.80 -16.16 -9.89
N LYS A 141 10.49 -15.42 -10.77
CA LYS A 141 10.46 -15.65 -12.23
C LYS A 141 10.84 -17.07 -12.62
N GLU A 142 11.57 -17.81 -11.78
CA GLU A 142 11.92 -19.21 -12.03
C GLU A 142 10.70 -20.14 -12.14
N PHE A 143 9.63 -19.85 -11.39
CA PHE A 143 8.44 -20.71 -11.32
C PHE A 143 7.19 -20.12 -11.98
N LEU A 144 7.09 -18.78 -12.13
CA LEU A 144 5.86 -18.12 -12.58
C LEU A 144 5.30 -18.74 -13.88
N GLU A 145 6.11 -18.80 -14.94
CA GLU A 145 5.67 -19.36 -16.22
C GLU A 145 5.42 -20.88 -16.13
N LYS A 146 6.32 -21.63 -15.47
CA LYS A 146 6.25 -23.10 -15.35
C LYS A 146 5.00 -23.55 -14.59
N LEU A 147 4.60 -22.79 -13.56
CA LEU A 147 3.41 -23.03 -12.75
C LEU A 147 2.18 -22.26 -13.24
N LYS A 148 2.24 -21.72 -14.46
CA LYS A 148 1.10 -21.11 -15.17
C LYS A 148 0.53 -19.88 -14.48
N PHE A 149 1.35 -19.14 -13.72
CA PHE A 149 0.98 -17.80 -13.27
C PHE A 149 0.82 -16.89 -14.49
N GLY A 150 -0.30 -16.18 -14.54
CA GLY A 150 -0.57 -15.15 -15.54
C GLY A 150 -0.22 -13.78 -14.99
N ALA A 151 0.26 -12.88 -15.85
CA ALA A 151 0.41 -11.48 -15.49
C ALA A 151 -0.97 -10.84 -15.21
N GLY A 152 -1.09 -10.15 -14.07
CA GLY A 152 -2.23 -9.30 -13.77
C GLY A 152 -2.20 -7.99 -14.54
N ASP A 153 -3.19 -7.14 -14.30
CA ASP A 153 -3.28 -5.77 -14.84
C ASP A 153 -2.64 -4.71 -13.92
N GLY A 154 -2.41 -5.05 -12.66
CA GLY A 154 -1.75 -4.21 -11.67
C GLY A 154 -0.22 -4.27 -11.71
N ASN A 155 0.42 -3.13 -11.45
CA ASN A 155 1.86 -3.04 -11.24
C ASN A 155 2.15 -2.44 -9.86
N LEU A 156 3.04 -3.06 -9.09
CA LEU A 156 3.51 -2.51 -7.83
C LEU A 156 4.79 -1.71 -8.07
N GLN A 157 4.83 -0.47 -7.58
CA GLN A 157 5.96 0.44 -7.73
C GLN A 157 6.58 0.72 -6.36
N TYR A 158 7.90 0.60 -6.27
CA TYR A 158 8.65 0.83 -5.04
C TYR A 158 9.23 2.24 -5.02
N TYR A 159 8.97 2.96 -3.93
CA TYR A 159 9.53 4.29 -3.68
C TYR A 159 10.18 4.30 -2.30
N ILE A 160 11.38 4.85 -2.22
CA ILE A 160 12.07 5.05 -0.95
C ILE A 160 12.14 6.56 -0.68
N TYR A 161 11.60 6.98 0.46
CA TYR A 161 11.62 8.37 0.87
C TYR A 161 12.98 8.74 1.47
N ASN A 162 13.48 9.94 1.16
CA ASN A 162 14.74 10.48 1.70
C ASN A 162 15.97 9.57 1.49
N TRP A 163 15.95 8.75 0.44
CA TRP A 163 17.06 7.86 0.09
C TRP A 163 17.33 7.89 -1.40
N LYS A 164 18.61 7.98 -1.77
CA LYS A 164 19.04 7.92 -3.17
C LYS A 164 19.62 6.54 -3.45
N CYS A 165 18.96 5.77 -4.31
CA CYS A 165 19.42 4.46 -4.77
C CYS A 165 19.45 4.40 -6.30
N PRO A 166 20.25 3.49 -6.89
CA PRO A 166 20.12 3.18 -8.32
C PRO A 166 18.75 2.55 -8.60
N GLN A 167 18.36 2.55 -9.88
CA GLN A 167 17.23 1.75 -10.33
C GLN A 167 17.59 0.26 -10.17
N MET A 168 16.61 -0.53 -9.74
CA MET A 168 16.75 -1.97 -9.50
C MET A 168 15.74 -2.73 -10.34
N ASP A 169 16.17 -3.85 -10.90
CA ASP A 169 15.26 -4.84 -11.48
C ASP A 169 14.51 -5.58 -10.36
N ALA A 170 13.33 -6.11 -10.65
CA ALA A 170 12.45 -6.77 -9.67
C ALA A 170 13.15 -7.93 -8.93
N GLU A 171 14.00 -8.67 -9.63
CA GLU A 171 14.79 -9.79 -9.13
C GLU A 171 15.80 -9.39 -8.05
N LYS A 172 16.12 -8.09 -7.94
CA LYS A 172 17.03 -7.55 -6.92
C LYS A 172 16.31 -7.06 -5.68
N VAL A 173 14.98 -7.10 -5.67
CA VAL A 173 14.12 -6.62 -4.59
C VAL A 173 13.49 -7.82 -3.89
N ALA A 174 13.66 -7.87 -2.57
CA ALA A 174 13.07 -8.85 -1.67
C ALA A 174 12.29 -8.19 -0.52
N LEU A 175 11.83 -6.96 -0.72
CA LEU A 175 10.97 -6.26 0.23
C LEU A 175 9.51 -6.46 -0.19
N LEU A 176 8.77 -7.28 0.54
CA LEU A 176 7.32 -7.42 0.32
C LEU A 176 6.57 -6.40 1.17
N LEU A 177 5.87 -5.46 0.52
CA LEU A 177 5.01 -4.50 1.19
C LEU A 177 3.64 -5.13 1.39
N HIS A 178 3.32 -5.50 2.62
CA HIS A 178 1.97 -5.91 2.98
C HIS A 178 1.15 -4.69 3.40
N SER A 179 -0.18 -4.76 3.22
CA SER A 179 -1.07 -3.91 4.02
C SER A 179 -0.82 -4.25 5.49
N PRO A 180 -0.78 -3.29 6.43
CA PRO A 180 -0.51 -3.60 7.84
C PRO A 180 -1.43 -4.74 8.27
N ILE A 181 -0.84 -5.89 8.57
CA ILE A 181 -1.56 -7.01 9.18
C ILE A 181 -1.89 -6.49 10.58
N GLU A 182 -3.16 -6.20 10.81
CA GLU A 182 -3.67 -5.84 12.14
C GLU A 182 -3.46 -7.05 13.07
N THR A 183 -2.31 -7.12 13.74
CA THR A 183 -2.12 -8.06 14.83
C THR A 183 -1.60 -7.34 16.07
N TYR A 184 -2.56 -7.10 16.95
CA TYR A 184 -2.41 -6.59 18.31
C TYR A 184 -1.42 -7.44 19.10
N ASP A 185 -0.25 -6.90 19.45
CA ASP A 185 0.58 -7.45 20.54
C ASP A 185 0.53 -6.46 21.71
N ASN A 186 0.05 -6.94 22.85
CA ASN A 186 -0.20 -6.17 24.06
C ASN A 186 0.98 -6.30 25.05
N ARG A 187 2.17 -6.65 24.58
CA ARG A 187 3.37 -6.79 25.40
C ARG A 187 4.45 -5.84 24.91
N SER A 188 4.75 -4.86 25.78
CA SER A 188 5.92 -3.96 25.78
C SER A 188 6.03 -2.92 24.66
N ASP A 189 6.59 -1.76 25.03
CA ASP A 189 6.89 -0.57 24.23
C ASP A 189 7.89 -0.77 23.06
N ASP A 190 7.96 -1.98 22.49
CA ASP A 190 8.87 -2.29 21.39
C ASP A 190 8.21 -1.98 20.05
N PHE A 191 8.51 -0.79 19.52
CA PHE A 191 8.18 -0.45 18.15
C PHE A 191 8.81 -1.49 17.20
N CYS A 192 7.98 -2.17 16.40
CA CYS A 192 8.48 -3.00 15.29
C CYS A 192 9.14 -2.08 14.25
N HIS A 193 10.45 -2.17 14.21
CA HIS A 193 11.36 -1.32 13.46
C HIS A 193 11.78 -2.06 12.19
N LEU A 194 11.08 -1.83 11.06
CA LEU A 194 11.45 -2.50 9.82
C LEU A 194 12.81 -1.99 9.33
N SER A 195 13.84 -2.80 9.58
CA SER A 195 15.19 -2.55 9.11
C SER A 195 15.31 -2.98 7.67
N VAL A 196 15.72 -2.07 6.78
CA VAL A 196 15.92 -2.39 5.37
C VAL A 196 17.39 -2.16 4.99
N ARG A 197 17.90 -3.05 4.15
CA ARG A 197 19.20 -2.93 3.49
C ARG A 197 18.99 -2.40 2.08
N CYS A 198 19.74 -1.36 1.71
CA CYS A 198 19.76 -0.83 0.34
C CYS A 198 21.18 -0.33 -0.02
N PRO A 199 21.67 -0.54 -1.25
CA PRO A 199 22.91 0.07 -1.71
C PRO A 199 22.78 1.60 -1.77
N ALA A 200 23.88 2.30 -1.45
CA ALA A 200 24.00 3.74 -1.56
C ALA A 200 24.80 4.13 -2.82
N LEU A 201 24.48 5.28 -3.44
CA LEU A 201 25.36 5.88 -4.46
C LEU A 201 26.64 6.41 -3.80
N SER A 202 27.80 5.98 -4.31
CA SER A 202 29.14 6.28 -3.79
C SER A 202 29.64 7.72 -4.03
N SER A 203 28.76 8.71 -4.09
CA SER A 203 29.13 10.11 -4.40
C SER A 203 28.68 11.10 -3.32
N LEU A 204 28.95 10.81 -2.05
CA LEU A 204 28.97 11.81 -0.98
C LEU A 204 30.21 11.55 -0.11
N SER A 205 31.13 12.50 -0.17
CA SER A 205 32.42 12.52 0.50
C SER A 205 32.29 12.47 2.02
N GLN A 206 33.16 11.65 2.64
CA GLN A 206 33.59 11.66 4.04
C GLN A 206 32.50 11.53 5.11
N TYR A 207 32.14 10.29 5.45
CA TYR A 207 32.36 9.75 6.81
C TYR A 207 32.18 8.22 6.83
N ASP A 208 33.20 7.60 7.40
CA ASP A 208 33.33 6.25 7.94
C ASP A 208 33.37 4.99 7.06
N ARG A 209 34.37 4.16 7.41
CA ARG A 209 34.84 2.94 6.74
C ARG A 209 34.25 1.73 7.44
N ASP A 210 33.08 1.28 7.02
CA ASP A 210 32.76 -0.14 6.80
C ASP A 210 31.32 -0.27 6.30
N SER A 211 31.05 -1.30 5.50
CA SER A 211 29.74 -1.66 4.92
C SER A 211 29.27 -0.89 3.67
N ARG A 212 29.25 -1.61 2.53
CA ARG A 212 28.59 -1.22 1.26
C ARG A 212 27.05 -1.18 1.35
N ASN A 213 26.48 -1.31 2.55
CA ASN A 213 25.05 -1.46 2.82
C ASN A 213 24.69 -0.59 4.03
N ARG A 214 23.97 0.51 3.84
CA ARG A 214 23.40 1.23 4.97
C ARG A 214 22.09 0.56 5.39
N ARG A 215 21.91 0.35 6.69
CA ARG A 215 20.67 -0.12 7.32
C ARG A 215 19.90 1.11 7.79
N PHE A 216 18.61 1.19 7.49
CA PHE A 216 17.74 2.21 8.06
C PHE A 216 16.45 1.55 8.54
N THR A 217 15.83 2.19 9.53
CA THR A 217 14.64 1.70 10.21
C THR A 217 13.44 2.55 9.80
N VAL A 218 12.33 1.91 9.45
CA VAL A 218 11.04 2.58 9.24
C VAL A 218 10.15 2.30 10.45
N ASP A 219 9.69 3.36 11.12
CA ASP A 219 8.80 3.25 12.27
C ASP A 219 7.37 2.96 11.83
N THR A 220 6.77 1.91 12.38
CA THR A 220 5.40 1.48 12.08
C THR A 220 4.44 2.12 13.09
N PHE A 221 3.46 2.91 12.65
CA PHE A 221 2.50 3.59 13.54
C PHE A 221 1.41 2.62 14.06
N LEU A 222 1.12 2.67 15.38
CA LEU A 222 0.06 1.89 16.06
C LEU A 222 -1.25 2.69 16.22
N ALA A 223 -2.41 2.02 16.17
CA ALA A 223 -3.74 2.58 16.46
C ALA A 223 -4.46 1.82 17.61
N MET A 224 -5.26 2.53 18.41
CA MET A 224 -5.92 2.07 19.65
C MET A 224 -7.20 1.21 19.43
N HIS A 225 -7.52 0.31 20.39
CA HIS A 225 -8.80 -0.44 20.48
C HIS A 225 -9.48 -0.34 21.87
N GLY A 226 -10.81 -0.50 21.89
CA GLY A 226 -11.68 -0.52 23.07
C GLY A 226 -11.91 -1.92 23.67
N PRO A 227 -12.61 -2.05 24.82
CA PRO A 227 -12.57 -3.26 25.65
C PRO A 227 -13.42 -4.42 25.10
N PRO A 228 -12.97 -5.70 25.23
CA PRO A 228 -13.75 -6.88 24.85
C PRO A 228 -14.90 -7.19 25.83
N GLY A 229 -16.04 -7.63 25.29
CA GLY A 229 -17.14 -8.18 26.08
C GLY A 229 -16.88 -9.64 26.53
N PRO A 230 -17.44 -10.09 27.66
CA PRO A 230 -17.24 -11.46 28.14
C PRO A 230 -18.19 -12.46 27.45
N SER A 231 -17.66 -13.63 27.07
CA SER A 231 -18.46 -14.73 26.51
C SER A 231 -18.93 -15.70 27.59
N GLY A 232 -20.22 -16.06 27.57
CA GLY A 232 -20.81 -17.09 28.42
C GLY A 232 -21.08 -18.40 27.67
N ILE A 233 -20.93 -19.52 28.39
CA ILE A 233 -20.95 -20.91 27.92
C ILE A 233 -22.34 -21.41 27.44
N GLN A 234 -22.36 -22.22 26.37
CA GLN A 234 -23.57 -22.82 25.81
C GLN A 234 -23.93 -24.13 26.53
N GLY A 235 -25.14 -24.22 27.09
CA GLY A 235 -25.70 -25.44 27.67
C GLY A 235 -26.32 -26.39 26.63
N PRO A 236 -26.53 -27.68 26.95
CA PRO A 236 -27.14 -28.64 26.05
C PRO A 236 -28.62 -28.30 25.77
N SER A 237 -29.08 -28.55 24.53
CA SER A 237 -30.46 -28.23 24.11
C SER A 237 -31.49 -29.12 24.79
N GLY A 238 -32.50 -28.50 25.41
CA GLY A 238 -33.70 -29.18 25.90
C GLY A 238 -34.73 -29.44 24.79
N GLU A 239 -35.71 -30.31 25.07
CA GLU A 239 -36.79 -30.61 24.12
C GLU A 239 -37.62 -29.37 23.77
N PRO A 240 -38.20 -29.28 22.54
CA PRO A 240 -38.88 -28.07 22.08
C PRO A 240 -40.09 -27.71 22.95
N GLY A 241 -39.97 -26.62 23.71
CA GLY A 241 -41.08 -26.02 24.44
C GLY A 241 -42.11 -25.37 23.50
N GLN A 242 -43.36 -25.28 23.95
CA GLN A 242 -44.42 -24.60 23.21
C GLN A 242 -44.03 -23.15 22.89
N ARG A 243 -44.35 -22.69 21.68
CA ARG A 243 -43.95 -21.37 21.17
C ARG A 243 -44.45 -20.27 22.11
N GLY A 244 -43.51 -19.59 22.76
CA GLY A 244 -43.79 -18.42 23.60
C GLY A 244 -44.31 -17.24 22.77
N PRO A 245 -44.91 -16.22 23.42
CA PRO A 245 -45.35 -15.01 22.75
C PRO A 245 -44.18 -14.34 22.00
N VAL A 246 -44.49 -13.71 20.86
CA VAL A 246 -43.49 -13.06 20.00
C VAL A 246 -42.68 -12.07 20.85
N GLY A 247 -41.35 -12.24 20.86
CA GLY A 247 -40.44 -11.34 21.57
C GLY A 247 -40.52 -9.93 21.02
N LEU A 248 -40.26 -8.94 21.88
CA LEU A 248 -40.13 -7.55 21.45
C LEU A 248 -39.09 -7.44 20.34
N GLN A 249 -39.42 -6.68 19.29
CA GLN A 249 -38.54 -6.45 18.15
C GLN A 249 -37.18 -5.95 18.66
N GLY A 250 -36.10 -6.65 18.29
CA GLY A 250 -34.75 -6.25 18.64
C GLY A 250 -34.43 -4.87 18.07
N GLU A 251 -33.59 -4.11 18.77
CA GLU A 251 -33.17 -2.80 18.28
C GLU A 251 -32.52 -2.92 16.89
N PRO A 252 -32.73 -1.93 15.99
CA PRO A 252 -32.13 -1.94 14.66
C PRO A 252 -30.62 -2.17 14.76
N GLY A 253 -30.09 -3.13 14.00
CA GLY A 253 -28.64 -3.35 13.94
C GLY A 253 -27.93 -2.08 13.50
N LEU A 254 -26.86 -1.70 14.21
CA LEU A 254 -26.03 -0.53 13.87
C LEU A 254 -25.69 -0.56 12.38
N SER A 255 -26.05 0.49 11.65
CA SER A 255 -25.59 0.72 10.29
C SER A 255 -24.06 0.65 10.28
N LYS A 256 -23.49 -0.23 9.45
CA LYS A 256 -22.07 -0.15 9.12
C LYS A 256 -21.87 1.14 8.32
N GLU A 257 -21.62 2.24 9.01
CA GLU A 257 -21.15 3.47 8.41
C GLU A 257 -19.75 3.18 7.86
N TYR A 258 -19.67 2.97 6.54
CA TYR A 258 -18.39 3.00 5.86
C TYR A 258 -17.78 4.38 6.07
N PRO A 259 -16.45 4.49 6.28
CA PRO A 259 -15.82 5.77 6.37
C PRO A 259 -16.17 6.59 5.12
N PRO A 260 -16.49 7.88 5.28
CA PRO A 260 -16.97 8.69 4.18
C PRO A 260 -15.89 8.78 3.09
N LEU A 261 -16.28 8.46 1.87
CA LEU A 261 -15.41 8.57 0.71
C LEU A 261 -15.29 10.05 0.32
N VAL A 262 -14.06 10.58 0.34
CA VAL A 262 -13.76 11.93 -0.12
C VAL A 262 -12.65 11.85 -1.14
N ALA A 263 -12.97 12.14 -2.40
CA ALA A 263 -11.99 12.18 -3.47
C ALA A 263 -12.49 13.03 -4.64
N PHE A 264 -11.59 13.80 -5.26
CA PHE A 264 -11.93 14.57 -6.45
C PHE A 264 -10.77 14.65 -7.43
N ILE A 265 -11.12 14.93 -8.68
CA ILE A 265 -10.18 15.40 -9.69
C ILE A 265 -10.86 16.47 -10.55
N ALA A 266 -10.16 17.58 -10.74
CA ALA A 266 -10.62 18.72 -11.52
C ALA A 266 -9.52 19.22 -12.46
N TYR A 267 -9.94 19.75 -13.60
CA TYR A 267 -9.12 20.06 -14.75
C TYR A 267 -9.29 21.52 -15.12
N LEU A 268 -8.17 22.17 -15.44
CA LEU A 268 -8.16 23.52 -15.97
C LEU A 268 -8.60 23.48 -17.44
N GLN A 269 -9.67 24.19 -17.78
CA GLN A 269 -10.21 24.15 -19.15
C GLN A 269 -9.41 25.00 -20.13
N LYS A 270 -9.06 26.21 -19.72
CA LYS A 270 -8.41 27.21 -20.58
C LYS A 270 -7.01 27.52 -20.08
N MET A 271 -6.17 27.97 -21.00
CA MET A 271 -4.87 28.51 -20.63
C MET A 271 -5.05 29.72 -19.70
N LEU A 272 -4.24 29.77 -18.64
CA LEU A 272 -4.22 30.85 -17.67
C LEU A 272 -2.91 31.63 -17.81
N SER A 273 -2.98 32.95 -17.80
CA SER A 273 -1.83 33.85 -17.91
C SER A 273 -1.81 34.78 -16.71
N ILE A 274 -0.73 34.74 -15.92
CA ILE A 274 -0.61 35.51 -14.68
C ILE A 274 0.31 36.71 -14.90
N GLU A 275 -0.13 37.90 -14.47
CA GLU A 275 0.75 39.07 -14.51
C GLU A 275 1.91 38.92 -13.52
N THR A 276 3.09 39.43 -13.88
CA THR A 276 4.27 39.41 -13.01
C THR A 276 3.98 40.07 -11.65
N ASN A 277 4.47 39.46 -10.57
CA ASN A 277 4.24 39.85 -9.18
C ASN A 277 2.77 39.78 -8.72
N LYS A 278 1.87 39.21 -9.51
CA LYS A 278 0.51 38.89 -9.07
C LYS A 278 0.39 37.40 -8.75
N SER A 279 -0.62 37.08 -7.97
CA SER A 279 -1.06 35.71 -7.69
C SER A 279 -2.56 35.61 -7.83
N GLU A 280 -3.05 34.50 -8.37
CA GLU A 280 -4.47 34.26 -8.57
C GLU A 280 -4.82 32.82 -8.19
N VAL A 281 -5.99 32.62 -7.57
CA VAL A 281 -6.50 31.28 -7.28
C VAL A 281 -6.92 30.62 -8.58
N ILE A 282 -6.46 29.39 -8.82
CA ILE A 282 -6.82 28.62 -10.01
C ILE A 282 -8.15 27.92 -9.75
N ILE A 283 -9.11 28.18 -10.62
CA ILE A 283 -10.40 27.50 -10.64
C ILE A 283 -10.33 26.38 -11.69
N PHE A 284 -10.48 25.13 -11.25
CA PHE A 284 -10.49 23.97 -12.14
C PHE A 284 -11.94 23.62 -12.47
N GLU A 285 -12.45 24.16 -13.58
CA GLU A 285 -13.90 24.22 -13.83
C GLU A 285 -14.48 22.91 -14.33
N LYS A 286 -13.67 22.05 -14.95
CA LYS A 286 -14.09 20.73 -15.43
C LYS A 286 -13.75 19.69 -14.37
N PHE A 287 -14.73 19.04 -13.76
CA PHE A 287 -14.47 17.93 -12.84
C PHE A 287 -14.60 16.58 -13.55
N GLY A 288 -13.78 15.61 -13.13
CA GLY A 288 -13.96 14.20 -13.48
C GLY A 288 -14.93 13.52 -12.51
N PHE A 289 -14.66 13.67 -11.22
CA PHE A 289 -15.53 13.26 -10.11
C PHE A 289 -15.23 14.11 -8.87
N ASN A 290 -16.16 14.12 -7.91
CA ASN A 290 -16.07 14.91 -6.67
C ASN A 290 -16.84 14.23 -5.53
N GLU A 291 -16.40 13.02 -5.17
CA GLU A 291 -16.97 12.25 -4.06
C GLU A 291 -16.72 12.95 -2.73
N GLY A 292 -17.75 13.00 -1.88
CA GLY A 292 -17.75 13.77 -0.63
C GLY A 292 -17.93 15.28 -0.83
N ASN A 293 -18.12 15.75 -2.07
CA ASN A 293 -18.40 17.15 -2.43
C ASN A 293 -17.42 18.18 -1.84
N GLY A 294 -16.17 17.77 -1.60
CA GLY A 294 -15.17 18.63 -0.96
C GLY A 294 -14.65 19.74 -1.87
N TYR A 295 -14.64 19.55 -3.20
CA TYR A 295 -14.12 20.56 -4.14
C TYR A 295 -15.23 21.44 -4.72
N ASN A 296 -15.02 22.76 -4.71
CA ASN A 296 -15.93 23.74 -5.30
C ASN A 296 -15.36 24.29 -6.62
N THR A 297 -15.99 23.94 -7.74
CA THR A 297 -15.57 24.33 -9.09
C THR A 297 -15.86 25.79 -9.44
N THR A 298 -16.58 26.53 -8.59
CA THR A 298 -16.81 27.96 -8.77
C THR A 298 -15.76 28.79 -8.04
N THR A 299 -15.24 28.31 -6.91
CA THR A 299 -14.24 29.05 -6.11
C THR A 299 -12.82 28.52 -6.28
N GLY A 300 -12.65 27.31 -6.80
CA GLY A 300 -11.35 26.64 -6.91
C GLY A 300 -10.86 26.03 -5.59
N THR A 301 -11.71 25.98 -4.58
CA THR A 301 -11.35 25.62 -3.19
C THR A 301 -11.81 24.21 -2.87
N PHE A 302 -10.94 23.42 -2.24
CA PHE A 302 -11.34 22.23 -1.52
C PHE A 302 -11.60 22.58 -0.05
N THR A 303 -12.71 22.10 0.51
CA THR A 303 -13.04 22.19 1.94
C THR A 303 -13.13 20.78 2.50
N ALA A 304 -12.38 20.49 3.57
CA ALA A 304 -12.34 19.18 4.19
C ALA A 304 -13.70 18.86 4.85
N PRO A 305 -14.45 17.86 4.36
CA PRO A 305 -15.72 17.48 4.98
C PRO A 305 -15.53 16.68 6.27
N TYR A 306 -14.32 16.14 6.50
CA TYR A 306 -13.97 15.39 7.71
C TYR A 306 -12.53 15.68 8.14
N THR A 307 -12.28 15.63 9.45
CA THR A 307 -10.91 15.67 10.01
C THR A 307 -10.13 14.42 9.60
N GLY A 308 -8.95 14.60 9.01
CA GLY A 308 -8.20 13.49 8.43
C GLY A 308 -6.89 13.85 7.76
N ILE A 309 -6.15 12.82 7.37
CA ILE A 309 -4.97 12.96 6.51
C ILE A 309 -5.42 12.90 5.06
N TYR A 310 -5.15 13.98 4.34
CA TYR A 310 -5.45 14.12 2.92
C TYR A 310 -4.17 14.10 2.09
N LYS A 311 -4.27 13.58 0.88
CA LYS A 311 -3.26 13.74 -0.17
C LYS A 311 -3.82 14.64 -1.25
N PHE A 312 -3.06 15.67 -1.59
CA PHE A 312 -3.35 16.53 -2.75
C PHE A 312 -2.26 16.37 -3.80
N SER A 313 -2.64 16.31 -5.07
CA SER A 313 -1.73 16.25 -6.21
C SER A 313 -2.14 17.29 -7.25
N ILE A 314 -1.17 18.06 -7.73
CA ILE A 314 -1.33 18.98 -8.84
C ILE A 314 -0.33 18.61 -9.93
N THR A 315 -0.83 18.51 -11.15
CA THR A 315 -0.02 18.46 -12.37
C THR A 315 -0.20 19.80 -13.08
N ILE A 316 0.90 20.49 -13.34
CA ILE A 316 0.90 21.72 -14.13
C ILE A 316 1.69 21.51 -15.41
N MET A 317 1.19 22.08 -16.50
CA MET A 317 1.85 22.09 -17.80
C MET A 317 2.15 23.52 -18.22
N ALA A 318 3.37 23.75 -18.70
CA ALA A 318 3.79 25.00 -19.36
C ALA A 318 4.00 24.76 -20.86
N GLN A 319 3.80 25.78 -21.67
CA GLN A 319 3.93 25.73 -23.13
C GLN A 319 4.75 26.92 -23.65
N MET A 320 5.67 26.69 -24.59
CA MET A 320 6.35 27.74 -25.39
C MET A 320 6.92 28.93 -24.59
N ASP A 321 8.17 28.79 -24.13
CA ASP A 321 8.92 29.85 -23.44
C ASP A 321 8.09 30.48 -22.32
N SER A 322 7.47 29.63 -21.51
CA SER A 322 6.66 30.04 -20.37
C SER A 322 7.04 29.30 -19.10
N ILE A 323 6.71 29.95 -18.00
CA ILE A 323 6.87 29.44 -16.64
C ILE A 323 5.48 29.26 -16.06
N ALA A 324 5.20 28.07 -15.55
CA ALA A 324 4.03 27.80 -14.73
C ALA A 324 4.51 27.58 -13.30
N THR A 325 4.15 28.49 -12.40
CA THR A 325 4.45 28.38 -10.97
C THR A 325 3.16 28.38 -10.18
N VAL A 326 3.00 27.40 -9.30
CA VAL A 326 1.85 27.30 -8.40
C VAL A 326 2.29 27.00 -6.97
N ARG A 327 1.47 27.37 -6.01
CA ARG A 327 1.61 26.96 -4.61
C ARG A 327 0.31 26.37 -4.08
N ILE A 328 0.45 25.40 -3.18
CA ILE A 328 -0.65 24.77 -2.47
C ILE A 328 -0.81 25.48 -1.14
N VAL A 329 -1.98 26.07 -0.89
CA VAL A 329 -2.23 26.92 0.28
C VAL A 329 -3.29 26.28 1.16
N HIS A 330 -2.99 26.19 2.45
CA HIS A 330 -3.88 25.73 3.51
C HIS A 330 -4.42 26.93 4.30
N ASN A 331 -5.75 27.02 4.40
CA ASN A 331 -6.49 28.05 5.13
C ASN A 331 -6.10 29.48 4.74
N ASN A 332 -5.75 29.73 3.47
CA ASN A 332 -5.28 31.02 2.95
C ASN A 332 -4.06 31.61 3.67
N LEU A 333 -3.36 30.81 4.48
CA LEU A 333 -2.29 31.28 5.37
C LEU A 333 -1.00 30.50 5.14
N LYS A 334 -1.08 29.16 5.14
CA LYS A 334 0.10 28.29 5.16
C LYS A 334 0.39 27.72 3.77
N ILE A 335 1.60 27.94 3.28
CA ILE A 335 2.08 27.33 2.03
C ILE A 335 2.58 25.91 2.34
N LEU A 336 1.97 24.91 1.74
CA LEU A 336 2.33 23.50 1.91
C LEU A 336 3.37 23.03 0.89
N GLY A 337 3.42 23.66 -0.27
CA GLY A 337 4.38 23.33 -1.33
C GLY A 337 4.31 24.33 -2.48
N MET A 338 5.43 24.47 -3.19
CA MET A 338 5.56 25.31 -4.38
C MET A 338 6.11 24.47 -5.52
N ILE A 339 5.51 24.58 -6.70
CA ILE A 339 5.78 23.74 -7.85
C ILE A 339 5.98 24.67 -9.05
N ARG A 340 7.13 24.51 -9.70
CA ARG A 340 7.54 25.33 -10.84
C ARG A 340 7.84 24.45 -12.03
N CYS A 341 7.32 24.84 -13.19
CA CYS A 341 7.53 24.19 -14.47
C CYS A 341 8.03 25.22 -15.48
N ASP A 342 9.30 25.11 -15.85
CA ASP A 342 9.88 25.91 -16.92
C ASP A 342 9.76 25.16 -18.25
N CYS A 343 9.26 25.83 -19.30
CA CYS A 343 9.18 25.27 -20.65
C CYS A 343 9.91 26.17 -21.65
N ARG A 344 10.91 25.64 -22.37
CA ARG A 344 11.66 26.36 -23.42
C ARG A 344 11.35 25.94 -24.85
N ARG A 345 10.47 24.96 -25.05
CA ARG A 345 10.17 24.39 -26.37
C ARG A 345 8.66 24.25 -26.56
N ARG A 346 8.16 23.02 -26.74
CA ARG A 346 6.74 22.78 -27.00
C ARG A 346 5.95 22.72 -25.70
N PHE A 347 6.14 21.66 -24.92
CA PHE A 347 5.43 21.45 -23.66
C PHE A 347 6.39 20.93 -22.61
N SER A 348 6.20 21.34 -21.37
CA SER A 348 6.84 20.78 -20.18
C SER A 348 5.77 20.56 -19.13
N HIS A 349 5.87 19.52 -18.33
CA HIS A 349 4.93 19.29 -17.23
C HIS A 349 5.69 18.84 -16.00
N VAL A 350 5.13 19.15 -14.85
CA VAL A 350 5.62 18.68 -13.55
C VAL A 350 4.42 18.34 -12.69
N ARG A 351 4.61 17.35 -11.83
CA ARG A 351 3.62 16.97 -10.83
C ARG A 351 4.24 17.16 -9.45
N GLY A 352 3.47 17.72 -8.53
CA GLY A 352 3.80 17.73 -7.11
C GLY A 352 2.63 17.23 -6.28
N SER A 353 2.94 16.75 -5.08
CA SER A 353 1.93 16.28 -4.13
C SER A 353 2.32 16.63 -2.70
N VAL A 354 1.32 16.88 -1.87
CA VAL A 354 1.47 17.10 -0.43
C VAL A 354 0.56 16.15 0.34
N TYR A 355 1.02 15.76 1.52
CA TYR A 355 0.21 15.08 2.53
C TYR A 355 -0.01 16.06 3.66
N VAL A 356 -1.25 16.22 4.10
CA VAL A 356 -1.60 17.21 5.11
C VAL A 356 -2.70 16.65 6.02
N ASN A 357 -2.54 16.85 7.32
CA ASN A 357 -3.60 16.62 8.29
C ASN A 357 -4.50 17.86 8.30
N LEU A 358 -5.78 17.69 7.99
CA LEU A 358 -6.78 18.75 7.94
C LEU A 358 -7.82 18.51 9.03
N GLU A 359 -8.25 19.60 9.66
CA GLU A 359 -9.47 19.61 10.47
C GLU A 359 -10.70 19.78 9.57
N GLU A 360 -11.87 19.38 10.04
CA GLU A 360 -13.13 19.65 9.36
C GLU A 360 -13.27 21.16 9.07
N ASN A 361 -13.69 21.48 7.84
CA ASN A 361 -13.77 22.83 7.28
C ASN A 361 -12.45 23.52 6.94
N ASP A 362 -11.30 22.88 7.16
CA ASP A 362 -10.04 23.39 6.60
C ASP A 362 -10.11 23.43 5.07
N THR A 363 -9.43 24.42 4.51
CA THR A 363 -9.46 24.69 3.07
C THR A 363 -8.11 24.51 2.41
N ILE A 364 -8.11 23.93 1.21
CA ILE A 364 -6.97 23.85 0.32
C ILE A 364 -7.31 24.56 -0.99
N LEU A 365 -6.42 25.43 -1.44
CA LEU A 365 -6.51 26.04 -2.76
C LEU A 365 -5.16 26.04 -3.46
N ILE A 366 -5.20 26.26 -4.79
CA ILE A 366 -4.01 26.37 -5.63
C ILE A 366 -3.91 27.80 -6.12
N GLU A 367 -2.80 28.46 -5.83
CA GLU A 367 -2.51 29.80 -6.34
C GLU A 367 -1.44 29.72 -7.42
N ALA A 368 -1.74 30.29 -8.58
CA ALA A 368 -0.78 30.54 -9.63
C ALA A 368 0.01 31.82 -9.31
N LEU A 369 1.31 31.81 -9.59
CA LEU A 369 2.22 32.91 -9.33
C LEU A 369 2.80 33.43 -10.65
N GLY A 370 2.76 34.76 -10.82
CA GLY A 370 3.48 35.43 -11.89
C GLY A 370 4.92 35.70 -11.47
N ASP A 371 5.84 34.82 -11.84
CA ASP A 371 7.26 34.98 -11.51
C ASP A 371 7.86 36.23 -12.19
N LEU A 372 8.85 36.83 -11.52
CA LEU A 372 9.72 37.84 -12.11
C LEU A 372 10.47 37.21 -13.29
N SER A 373 10.46 37.89 -14.43
CA SER A 373 11.30 37.52 -15.57
C SER A 373 12.76 37.51 -15.11
N ASP A 374 13.38 36.33 -15.04
CA ASP A 374 14.81 36.21 -14.76
C ASP A 374 15.57 36.98 -15.87
N PRO A 375 16.36 38.02 -15.53
CA PRO A 375 17.12 38.80 -16.51
C PRO A 375 18.08 37.94 -17.33
N VAL A 376 18.48 36.77 -16.82
CA VAL A 376 19.44 35.86 -17.47
C VAL A 376 18.73 34.82 -18.36
N HIS A 377 17.44 34.56 -18.14
CA HIS A 377 16.73 33.43 -18.77
C HIS A 377 15.35 33.74 -19.40
N SER A 378 14.94 35.03 -19.42
CA SER A 378 13.84 35.62 -20.21
C SER A 378 12.81 34.64 -20.82
N SER A 379 12.06 33.93 -19.97
CA SER A 379 10.74 33.45 -20.38
C SER A 379 9.75 34.60 -20.15
N PRO A 380 9.20 35.21 -21.21
CA PRO A 380 8.40 36.43 -21.08
C PRO A 380 6.98 36.19 -20.56
N ARG A 381 6.58 34.94 -20.30
CA ARG A 381 5.18 34.57 -20.09
C ARG A 381 5.00 33.63 -18.89
N ASN A 382 4.09 33.99 -17.99
CA ASN A 382 3.68 33.16 -16.87
C ASN A 382 2.39 32.42 -17.22
N ASN A 383 2.52 31.40 -18.08
CA ASN A 383 1.37 30.71 -18.65
C ASN A 383 1.25 29.29 -18.12
N ILE A 384 0.05 28.96 -17.67
CA ILE A 384 -0.34 27.60 -17.28
C ILE A 384 -1.25 27.05 -18.37
N TYR A 385 -0.82 25.96 -19.00
CA TYR A 385 -1.54 25.34 -20.10
C TYR A 385 -2.73 24.52 -19.59
N GLY A 386 -3.93 24.85 -20.08
CA GLY A 386 -5.19 24.21 -19.71
C GLY A 386 -5.51 22.98 -20.56
N TYR A 387 -6.76 22.88 -21.04
CA TYR A 387 -7.27 21.79 -21.87
C TYR A 387 -7.08 20.40 -21.26
N THR A 388 -7.31 20.29 -19.94
CA THR A 388 -7.17 19.04 -19.14
C THR A 388 -5.76 18.53 -18.89
N TYR A 389 -4.73 19.18 -19.45
CA TYR A 389 -3.34 18.81 -19.16
C TYR A 389 -2.90 19.26 -17.77
N THR A 390 -3.37 20.42 -17.31
CA THR A 390 -3.24 20.87 -15.93
C THR A 390 -4.46 20.44 -15.10
N HIS A 391 -4.21 19.74 -14.00
CA HIS A 391 -5.27 19.17 -13.17
C HIS A 391 -4.87 19.06 -11.70
N PHE A 392 -5.85 19.23 -10.83
CA PHE A 392 -5.77 19.17 -9.38
C PHE A 392 -6.63 18.02 -8.86
N SER A 393 -6.13 17.27 -7.89
CA SER A 393 -6.83 16.15 -7.29
C SER A 393 -6.53 16.06 -5.81
N GLY A 394 -7.46 15.50 -5.06
CA GLY A 394 -7.29 15.24 -3.64
C GLY A 394 -8.11 14.05 -3.17
N SER A 395 -7.65 13.38 -2.13
CA SER A 395 -8.36 12.27 -1.49
C SER A 395 -8.09 12.21 0.01
N LEU A 396 -9.12 11.89 0.79
CA LEU A 396 -8.97 11.46 2.18
C LEU A 396 -8.29 10.09 2.20
N LEU A 397 -7.20 9.97 2.95
CA LEU A 397 -6.51 8.68 3.15
C LEU A 397 -6.97 8.02 4.44
N TYR A 398 -7.04 8.78 5.52
CA TYR A 398 -7.38 8.28 6.86
C TYR A 398 -8.17 9.36 7.62
N LEU A 399 -9.26 8.98 8.26
CA LEU A 399 -9.87 9.81 9.29
C LEU A 399 -8.91 9.93 10.49
N THR A 400 -8.75 11.13 11.02
CA THR A 400 -8.03 11.35 12.28
C THR A 400 -9.05 11.75 13.33
N LYS A 401 -8.96 11.19 14.54
CA LYS A 401 -9.79 11.66 15.64
C LYS A 401 -9.43 13.14 15.89
N PRO A 402 -10.41 14.04 16.10
CA PRO A 402 -10.11 15.42 16.44
C PRO A 402 -9.20 15.43 17.68
N THR A 403 -8.05 16.09 17.55
CA THR A 403 -7.08 16.22 18.64
C THR A 403 -7.67 17.16 19.68
N VAL A 404 -8.23 16.60 20.76
CA VAL A 404 -8.62 17.42 21.92
C VAL A 404 -7.34 17.82 22.64
N ASN A 405 -6.95 19.08 22.49
CA ASN A 405 -5.87 19.65 23.30
C ASN A 405 -6.36 19.78 24.75
N TYR A 406 -5.78 18.98 25.64
CA TYR A 406 -5.86 19.25 27.08
C TYR A 406 -4.65 20.09 27.46
N PHE A 407 -4.90 21.33 27.85
CA PHE A 407 -3.90 22.18 28.52
C PHE A 407 -4.03 21.99 30.03
N LEU A 408 -2.89 21.90 30.72
CA LEU A 408 -2.76 22.03 32.17
C LEU A 408 -2.36 23.45 32.53
#